data_AF-A0A8T9BNK6-F1
#
_entry.id   AF-A0A8T9BNK6-F1
#
_cell.length_a   1.000
_cell.length_b   1.000
_cell.length_c   1.000
_cell.angle_alpha   90.00
_cell.angle_beta   90.00
_cell.angle_gamma   90.00
#
_symmetry.space_group_name_H-M   'P 1'
#
loop_
_entity.id
_entity.type
_entity.pdbx_description
1 polymer ?
#
loop_
_entity_poly.entity_id
_entity_poly.type
_entity_poly.pdbx_seq_one_letter_code
_entity_poly.pdbx_strand_id
1 'polypeptide(L)'
;MTSQTTHGAEGSPLTTKDTILETGASATQSFEPIKAICAHLNAFHVYASDTTRSVEANHYCTHLSADVRQCLIYDAPTNPARLIGVEYMITPKLYETLDQEERKLWHSHDFEVRSGMLIMPNPNLPNAVWEIPETEEMKEVVGLYGKTYHFWQVDRGDTLPLGKPELMMSFTKDEQVPWDKVKDRDQRYGVDTSQKREKRKGIEGVKIHGDADSCWEVK
;
A
#
# COMPACT_ATOMS: atom_id res chain seq x y z
N MET A 1 7.27 -23.32 19.15
CA MET A 1 7.64 -23.31 17.73
C MET A 1 6.40 -22.87 16.97
N THR A 2 6.30 -21.59 16.64
CA THR A 2 5.24 -21.10 15.76
C THR A 2 5.46 -21.76 14.40
N SER A 3 4.48 -22.53 13.93
CA SER A 3 4.47 -23.02 12.56
C SER A 3 4.59 -21.80 11.65
N GLN A 4 5.70 -21.69 10.92
CA GLN A 4 5.83 -20.69 9.86
C GLN A 4 4.77 -21.01 8.81
N THR A 5 3.73 -20.18 8.77
CA THR A 5 2.68 -20.25 7.77
C THR A 5 3.26 -19.81 6.43
N THR A 6 3.01 -20.51 5.33
CA THR A 6 3.50 -20.10 3.99
C THR A 6 2.71 -18.92 3.39
N HIS A 7 1.76 -18.36 4.15
CA HIS A 7 0.80 -17.35 3.67
C HIS A 7 0.08 -17.78 2.39
N GLY A 8 -0.22 -19.08 2.26
CA GLY A 8 -0.89 -19.64 1.10
C GLY A 8 0.00 -19.81 -0.13
N ALA A 9 1.30 -19.52 -0.04
CA ALA A 9 2.26 -19.84 -1.09
C ALA A 9 2.45 -21.37 -1.22
N GLU A 10 2.63 -21.83 -2.46
CA GLU A 10 2.87 -23.24 -2.78
C GLU A 10 4.27 -23.70 -2.33
N GLY A 11 4.35 -24.93 -1.83
CA GLY A 11 5.60 -25.58 -1.41
C GLY A 11 5.58 -26.08 0.03
N SER A 12 6.63 -26.84 0.38
CA SER A 12 6.84 -27.30 1.76
C SER A 12 7.30 -26.15 2.66
N PRO A 13 7.03 -26.20 3.97
CA PRO A 13 7.62 -25.26 4.92
C PRO A 13 9.15 -25.27 4.89
N LEU A 14 9.78 -24.18 5.36
CA LEU A 14 11.23 -24.10 5.51
C LEU A 14 11.77 -25.26 6.35
N THR A 15 12.84 -25.88 5.89
CA THR A 15 13.49 -26.99 6.62
C THR A 15 14.35 -26.45 7.76
N THR A 16 14.69 -27.29 8.73
CA THR A 16 15.65 -26.93 9.79
C THR A 16 17.00 -26.50 9.21
N LYS A 17 17.40 -27.08 8.07
CA LYS A 17 18.62 -26.69 7.37
C LYS A 17 18.50 -25.25 6.84
N ASP A 18 17.38 -24.90 6.21
CA ASP A 18 17.15 -23.55 5.69
C ASP A 18 17.20 -22.53 6.83
N THR A 19 16.49 -22.79 7.93
CA THR A 19 16.51 -21.92 9.12
C THR A 19 17.92 -21.69 9.66
N ILE A 20 18.76 -22.73 9.76
CA ILE A 20 20.14 -22.60 10.26
C ILE A 20 20.99 -21.77 9.29
N LEU A 21 20.90 -22.06 7.99
CA LEU A 21 21.67 -21.34 6.97
C LEU A 21 21.27 -19.87 6.90
N GLU A 22 19.97 -19.58 6.89
CA GLU A 22 19.42 -18.22 6.87
C GLU A 22 19.76 -17.46 8.15
N THR A 23 19.74 -18.11 9.32
CA THR A 23 20.19 -17.49 10.57
C THR A 23 21.67 -17.08 10.50
N GLY A 24 22.54 -17.99 10.03
CA GLY A 24 23.96 -17.69 9.85
C GLY A 24 24.22 -16.58 8.81
N ALA A 25 23.46 -16.59 7.71
CA ALA A 25 23.52 -15.53 6.71
C ALA A 25 23.06 -14.20 7.31
N SER A 26 21.94 -14.17 8.04
CA SER A 26 21.39 -12.96 8.63
C SER A 26 22.30 -12.32 9.70
N ALA A 27 23.12 -13.13 10.37
CA ALA A 27 24.10 -12.65 11.34
C ALA A 27 25.37 -12.03 10.71
N THR A 28 25.65 -12.30 9.43
CA THR A 28 26.92 -11.91 8.78
C THR A 28 26.73 -10.98 7.59
N GLN A 29 25.59 -11.07 6.90
CA GLN A 29 25.23 -10.18 5.79
C GLN A 29 24.56 -8.91 6.30
N SER A 30 24.70 -7.84 5.53
CA SER A 30 24.02 -6.58 5.83
C SER A 30 22.74 -6.44 5.00
N PHE A 31 21.66 -6.01 5.67
CA PHE A 31 20.38 -5.68 5.06
C PHE A 31 20.06 -4.18 5.16
N GLU A 32 21.08 -3.31 5.09
CA GLU A 32 20.91 -1.85 5.22
C GLU A 32 19.74 -1.27 4.37
N PRO A 33 19.53 -1.65 3.09
CA PRO A 33 18.41 -1.10 2.33
C PRO A 33 17.04 -1.37 2.95
N ILE A 34 16.84 -2.54 3.56
CA ILE A 34 15.57 -2.90 4.20
C ILE A 34 15.39 -2.17 5.53
N LYS A 35 16.49 -1.87 6.24
CA LYS A 35 16.45 -1.08 7.49
C LYS A 35 16.03 0.38 7.26
N ALA A 36 16.05 0.86 6.02
CA ALA A 36 15.60 2.21 5.66
C ALA A 36 14.07 2.34 5.55
N ILE A 37 13.31 1.26 5.69
CA ILE A 37 11.85 1.31 5.76
C ILE A 37 11.44 2.10 7.02
N CYS A 38 10.73 3.21 6.82
CA CYS A 38 10.37 4.16 7.87
C CYS A 38 8.87 4.30 8.13
N ALA A 39 8.02 3.75 7.26
CA ALA A 39 6.57 3.83 7.39
C ALA A 39 5.88 2.53 6.96
N HIS A 40 4.82 2.19 7.68
CA HIS A 40 3.84 1.17 7.28
C HIS A 40 2.50 1.86 7.00
N LEU A 41 2.01 1.76 5.76
CA LEU A 41 0.66 2.18 5.40
C LEU A 41 -0.18 0.97 5.00
N ASN A 42 -1.49 1.08 5.17
CA ASN A 42 -2.45 0.09 4.70
C ASN A 42 -3.53 0.80 3.86
N ALA A 43 -3.69 0.32 2.62
CA ALA A 43 -4.55 0.89 1.60
C ALA A 43 -5.32 -0.23 0.87
N PHE A 44 -6.15 0.15 -0.11
CA PHE A 44 -6.77 -0.78 -1.02
C PHE A 44 -6.46 -0.36 -2.46
N HIS A 45 -5.95 -1.30 -3.24
CA HIS A 45 -5.66 -1.10 -4.64
C HIS A 45 -6.77 -1.69 -5.51
N VAL A 46 -7.09 -1.01 -6.60
CA VAL A 46 -8.00 -1.48 -7.66
C VAL A 46 -7.20 -1.82 -8.91
N TYR A 47 -7.58 -2.87 -9.64
CA TYR A 47 -6.91 -3.20 -10.91
C TYR A 47 -7.31 -2.18 -11.98
N ALA A 48 -6.32 -1.58 -12.65
CA ALA A 48 -6.59 -0.67 -13.76
C ALA A 48 -7.31 -1.38 -14.94
N SER A 49 -7.06 -2.67 -15.09
CA SER A 49 -7.62 -3.54 -16.14
C SER A 49 -9.02 -4.07 -15.82
N ASP A 50 -9.40 -4.10 -14.54
CA ASP A 50 -10.69 -4.61 -14.04
C ASP A 50 -11.05 -3.93 -12.72
N THR A 51 -11.77 -2.82 -12.80
CA THR A 51 -12.09 -1.98 -11.64
C THR A 51 -13.11 -2.61 -10.67
N THR A 52 -13.59 -3.82 -10.97
CA THR A 52 -14.45 -4.59 -10.05
C THR A 52 -13.65 -5.37 -8.99
N ARG A 53 -12.34 -5.50 -9.19
CA ARG A 53 -11.44 -6.26 -8.32
C ARG A 53 -10.55 -5.35 -7.51
N SER A 54 -10.30 -5.75 -6.27
CA SER A 54 -9.49 -4.98 -5.33
C SER A 54 -8.72 -5.85 -4.34
N VAL A 55 -7.56 -5.35 -3.93
CA VAL A 55 -6.60 -6.01 -3.04
C VAL A 55 -6.25 -5.06 -1.89
N GLU A 56 -6.32 -5.54 -0.64
CA GLU A 56 -5.72 -4.84 0.50
C GLU A 56 -4.20 -4.87 0.37
N ALA A 57 -3.55 -3.73 0.55
CA ALA A 57 -2.13 -3.55 0.31
C ALA A 57 -1.44 -3.01 1.56
N ASN A 58 -0.41 -3.73 2.04
CA ASN A 58 0.44 -3.29 3.12
C ASN A 58 1.73 -2.72 2.54
N HIS A 59 1.86 -1.40 2.63
CA HIS A 59 2.97 -0.63 2.11
C HIS A 59 4.05 -0.47 3.17
N TYR A 60 5.26 -0.91 2.86
CA TYR A 60 6.44 -0.69 3.70
C TYR A 60 7.40 0.24 2.95
N CYS A 61 7.39 1.51 3.34
CA CYS A 61 7.93 2.60 2.55
C CYS A 61 9.28 3.11 3.05
N THR A 62 10.10 3.56 2.10
CA THR A 62 11.35 4.30 2.30
C THR A 62 11.22 5.66 1.61
N HIS A 63 11.63 6.73 2.29
CA HIS A 63 11.82 8.04 1.64
C HIS A 63 13.21 8.09 1.01
N LEU A 64 13.27 8.23 -0.32
CA LEU A 64 14.54 8.38 -1.05
C LEU A 64 14.98 9.83 -1.11
N SER A 65 14.01 10.75 -1.17
CA SER A 65 14.22 12.19 -1.12
C SER A 65 12.93 12.86 -0.61
N ALA A 66 12.95 14.19 -0.48
CA ALA A 66 11.74 14.96 -0.19
C ALA A 66 10.66 14.84 -1.29
N ASP A 67 11.06 14.46 -2.51
CA ASP A 67 10.18 14.40 -3.68
C ASP A 67 9.81 12.96 -4.10
N VAL A 68 10.47 11.93 -3.54
CA VAL A 68 10.33 10.53 -3.98
C VAL A 68 10.28 9.55 -2.79
N ARG A 69 9.23 8.73 -2.77
CA ARG A 69 9.06 7.58 -1.89
C ARG A 69 8.96 6.31 -2.72
N GLN A 70 9.36 5.19 -2.13
CA GLN A 70 9.14 3.86 -2.70
C GLN A 70 8.67 2.90 -1.63
N CYS A 71 7.81 1.95 -1.98
CA CYS A 71 7.25 1.00 -1.04
C CYS A 71 7.33 -0.42 -1.60
N LEU A 72 7.67 -1.36 -0.71
CA LEU A 72 7.40 -2.78 -0.94
C LEU A 72 5.97 -3.07 -0.49
N ILE A 73 5.19 -3.77 -1.34
CA ILE A 73 3.78 -4.07 -1.07
C ILE A 73 3.62 -5.53 -0.70
N TYR A 74 3.03 -5.79 0.46
CA TYR A 74 2.71 -7.13 0.96
C TYR A 74 1.21 -7.35 1.08
N ASP A 75 0.78 -8.60 0.98
CA ASP A 75 -0.62 -9.00 1.17
C ASP A 75 -1.05 -9.08 2.63
N ALA A 76 -0.10 -9.10 3.56
CA ALA A 76 -0.33 -9.17 5.00
C ALA A 76 0.71 -8.34 5.78
N PRO A 77 0.36 -7.82 6.96
CA PRO A 77 1.26 -7.05 7.82
C PRO A 77 2.14 -7.94 8.74
N THR A 78 2.28 -9.22 8.42
CA THR A 78 2.95 -10.23 9.25
C THR A 78 4.18 -10.78 8.55
N ASN A 79 5.01 -11.54 9.30
CA ASN A 79 6.14 -12.26 8.73
C ASN A 79 5.95 -13.78 8.95
N PRO A 80 6.04 -14.61 7.89
CA PRO A 80 6.21 -14.22 6.49
C PRO A 80 4.94 -13.58 5.89
N ALA A 81 5.06 -13.02 4.69
CA ALA A 81 3.96 -12.51 3.87
C ALA A 81 4.40 -12.54 2.41
N ARG A 82 3.46 -12.56 1.47
CA ARG A 82 3.78 -12.54 0.04
C ARG A 82 4.13 -11.10 -0.34
N LEU A 83 5.31 -10.91 -0.94
CA LEU A 83 5.65 -9.65 -1.61
C LEU A 83 4.86 -9.60 -2.92
N ILE A 84 3.83 -8.77 -2.96
CA ILE A 84 2.87 -8.72 -4.07
C ILE A 84 3.14 -7.58 -5.04
N GLY A 85 3.91 -6.56 -4.67
CA GLY A 85 4.07 -5.38 -5.53
C GLY A 85 5.12 -4.39 -5.09
N VAL A 86 5.25 -3.34 -5.90
CA VAL A 86 6.02 -2.13 -5.57
C VAL A 86 5.18 -0.90 -5.91
N GLU A 87 5.36 0.16 -5.13
CA GLU A 87 4.84 1.49 -5.43
C GLU A 87 5.98 2.51 -5.44
N TYR A 88 5.90 3.46 -6.36
CA TYR A 88 6.63 4.72 -6.29
C TYR A 88 5.66 5.86 -6.07
N MET A 89 5.98 6.76 -5.15
CA MET A 89 5.20 7.97 -4.91
C MET A 89 6.06 9.19 -5.19
N ILE A 90 5.53 10.15 -5.94
CA ILE A 90 6.24 11.38 -6.29
C ILE A 90 5.38 12.62 -6.03
N THR A 91 6.05 13.75 -5.82
CA THR A 91 5.38 15.05 -5.67
C THR A 91 4.76 15.53 -6.99
N PRO A 92 3.75 16.41 -6.94
CA PRO A 92 3.15 17.02 -8.14
C PRO A 92 4.19 17.67 -9.06
N LYS A 93 5.21 18.30 -8.46
CA LYS A 93 6.34 18.91 -9.16
C LYS A 93 7.04 17.93 -10.11
N LEU A 94 7.28 16.68 -9.68
CA LEU A 94 7.89 15.66 -10.55
C LEU A 94 6.86 15.09 -11.52
N TYR A 95 5.65 14.84 -11.05
CA TYR A 95 4.57 14.29 -11.86
C TYR A 95 4.27 15.15 -13.10
N GLU A 96 4.25 16.48 -12.95
CA GLU A 96 4.02 17.43 -14.04
C GLU A 96 5.10 17.41 -15.14
N THR A 97 6.28 16.84 -14.86
CA THR A 97 7.36 16.70 -15.85
C THR A 97 7.23 15.45 -16.73
N LEU A 98 6.36 14.52 -16.35
CA LEU A 98 6.14 13.27 -17.07
C LEU A 98 5.34 13.52 -18.34
N ASP A 99 5.60 12.72 -19.38
CA ASP A 99 4.77 12.75 -20.58
C ASP A 99 3.34 12.25 -20.29
N GLN A 100 2.42 12.51 -21.21
CA GLN A 100 1.01 12.17 -21.01
C GLN A 100 0.75 10.67 -20.84
N GLU A 101 1.45 9.81 -21.58
CA GLU A 101 1.21 8.37 -21.52
C GLU A 101 1.74 7.78 -20.22
N GLU A 102 2.88 8.28 -19.75
CA GLU A 102 3.42 7.93 -18.45
C GLU A 102 2.51 8.40 -17.31
N ARG A 103 1.97 9.63 -17.36
CA ARG A 103 1.05 10.18 -16.35
C ARG A 103 -0.20 9.32 -16.12
N LYS A 104 -0.73 8.71 -17.18
CA LYS A 104 -1.88 7.77 -17.10
C LYS A 104 -1.60 6.53 -16.26
N LEU A 105 -0.35 6.21 -15.96
CA LEU A 105 0.05 5.07 -15.13
C LEU A 105 0.06 5.40 -13.63
N TRP A 106 -0.33 6.61 -13.24
CA TRP A 106 -0.31 7.06 -11.86
C TRP A 106 -1.73 7.36 -11.35
N HIS A 107 -1.92 7.17 -10.05
CA HIS A 107 -3.13 7.56 -9.34
C HIS A 107 -2.84 8.65 -8.32
N SER A 108 -3.87 9.41 -7.93
CA SER A 108 -3.77 10.41 -6.87
C SER A 108 -4.08 9.80 -5.50
N HIS A 109 -3.42 10.30 -4.45
CA HIS A 109 -3.68 9.86 -3.06
C HIS A 109 -4.75 10.69 -2.34
N ASP A 110 -5.27 11.73 -2.99
CA ASP A 110 -6.15 12.73 -2.39
C ASP A 110 -7.38 12.09 -1.72
N PHE A 111 -8.10 11.25 -2.47
CA PHE A 111 -9.31 10.64 -1.97
C PHE A 111 -9.03 9.58 -0.89
N GLU A 112 -8.01 8.74 -1.03
CA GLU A 112 -7.70 7.72 -0.01
C GLU A 112 -7.35 8.33 1.34
N VAL A 113 -6.60 9.43 1.31
CA VAL A 113 -6.26 10.19 2.51
C VAL A 113 -7.52 10.80 3.10
N ARG A 114 -8.27 11.60 2.34
CA ARG A 114 -9.41 12.36 2.88
C ARG A 114 -10.61 11.50 3.23
N SER A 115 -10.78 10.35 2.60
CA SER A 115 -11.83 9.36 2.93
C SER A 115 -11.58 8.62 4.24
N GLY A 116 -10.36 8.67 4.78
CA GLY A 116 -9.96 7.88 5.95
C GLY A 116 -9.51 6.46 5.62
N MET A 117 -9.62 6.01 4.36
CA MET A 117 -9.34 4.64 3.95
C MET A 117 -7.85 4.30 4.08
N LEU A 118 -6.96 5.20 3.66
CA LEU A 118 -5.52 5.05 3.88
C LEU A 118 -5.21 5.24 5.37
N ILE A 119 -4.56 4.26 5.99
CA ILE A 119 -4.14 4.37 7.39
C ILE A 119 -2.65 4.06 7.54
N MET A 120 -2.07 4.49 8.64
CA MET A 120 -0.78 4.00 9.13
C MET A 120 -1.03 3.16 10.38
N PRO A 121 -1.11 1.83 10.27
CA PRO A 121 -1.37 1.00 11.43
C PRO A 121 -0.27 1.14 12.49
N ASN A 122 -0.67 1.23 13.76
CA ASN A 122 0.28 1.19 14.86
C ASN A 122 -0.23 0.27 15.98
N PRO A 123 0.18 -1.01 16.00
CA PRO A 123 -0.29 -1.95 17.01
C PRO A 123 0.26 -1.66 18.41
N ASN A 124 1.25 -0.76 18.54
CA ASN A 124 1.94 -0.48 19.79
C ASN A 124 1.37 0.73 20.54
N LEU A 125 0.52 1.54 19.91
CA LEU A 125 -0.06 2.74 20.50
C LEU A 125 -1.59 2.76 20.38
N PRO A 126 -2.32 3.29 21.38
CA PRO A 126 -3.75 3.52 21.24
C PRO A 126 -4.06 4.46 20.08
N ASN A 127 -5.09 4.16 19.29
CA ASN A 127 -5.47 4.95 18.11
C ASN A 127 -5.70 6.43 18.41
N ALA A 128 -6.28 6.77 19.57
CA ALA A 128 -6.49 8.17 19.96
C ALA A 128 -5.18 8.96 20.13
N VAL A 129 -4.08 8.30 20.51
CA VAL A 129 -2.75 8.91 20.63
C VAL A 129 -2.07 8.97 19.27
N TRP A 130 -2.25 7.93 18.46
CA TRP A 130 -1.65 7.84 17.13
C TRP A 130 -2.32 8.74 16.07
N GLU A 131 -3.56 9.17 16.31
CA GLU A 131 -4.35 9.98 15.38
C GLU A 131 -3.64 11.26 14.91
N ILE A 132 -3.01 11.99 15.83
CA ILE A 132 -2.35 13.27 15.51
C ILE A 132 -1.14 13.04 14.59
N PRO A 133 -0.12 12.22 14.96
CA PRO A 133 1.02 12.00 14.08
C PRO A 133 0.64 11.36 12.75
N GLU A 134 -0.33 10.43 12.73
CA GLU A 134 -0.83 9.87 11.48
C GLU A 134 -1.47 10.95 10.60
N THR A 135 -2.29 11.85 11.16
CA THR A 135 -2.91 12.93 10.41
C THR A 135 -1.88 13.91 9.85
N GLU A 136 -0.79 14.20 10.59
CA GLU A 136 0.30 15.02 10.05
C GLU A 136 1.00 14.33 8.87
N GLU A 137 1.28 13.02 8.95
CA GLU A 137 1.84 12.30 7.81
C GLU A 137 0.87 12.27 6.62
N MET A 138 -0.44 12.16 6.86
CA MET A 138 -1.45 12.23 5.79
C MET A 138 -1.43 13.56 5.04
N LYS A 139 -1.04 14.68 5.67
CA LYS A 139 -0.87 15.97 4.98
C LYS A 139 0.29 15.96 3.99
N GLU A 140 1.32 15.15 4.25
CA GLU A 140 2.45 14.96 3.33
C GLU A 140 2.08 13.99 2.19
N VAL A 141 1.14 13.06 2.42
CA VAL A 141 0.74 12.04 1.43
C VAL A 141 -0.35 12.54 0.48
N VAL A 142 -1.29 13.38 0.94
CA VAL A 142 -2.50 13.77 0.18
C VAL A 142 -2.21 14.30 -1.24
N GLY A 143 -1.06 14.97 -1.42
CA GLY A 143 -0.66 15.55 -2.70
C GLY A 143 0.18 14.65 -3.60
N LEU A 144 0.58 13.46 -3.15
CA LEU A 144 1.47 12.59 -3.92
C LEU A 144 0.71 11.84 -5.03
N TYR A 145 1.43 11.51 -6.08
CA TYR A 145 0.99 10.58 -7.13
C TYR A 145 1.68 9.23 -6.96
N GLY A 146 0.94 8.13 -7.03
CA GLY A 146 1.43 6.76 -6.88
C GLY A 146 1.43 5.99 -8.21
N LYS A 147 2.51 5.26 -8.50
CA LYS A 147 2.57 4.28 -9.60
C LYS A 147 2.87 2.91 -9.01
N THR A 148 1.89 2.02 -9.14
CA THR A 148 1.89 0.75 -8.42
C THR A 148 1.68 -0.42 -9.36
N TYR A 149 2.54 -1.43 -9.24
CA TYR A 149 2.36 -2.70 -9.94
C TYR A 149 2.30 -3.84 -8.95
N HIS A 150 1.29 -4.69 -9.12
CA HIS A 150 1.22 -5.98 -8.45
C HIS A 150 1.74 -7.09 -9.38
N PHE A 151 2.63 -7.92 -8.85
CA PHE A 151 3.20 -9.11 -9.47
C PHE A 151 2.47 -10.40 -9.06
N TRP A 152 1.60 -10.34 -8.05
CA TRP A 152 0.85 -11.49 -7.56
C TRP A 152 -0.63 -11.14 -7.33
N GLN A 153 -1.52 -11.82 -8.04
CA GLN A 153 -2.99 -11.65 -7.92
C GLN A 153 -3.57 -12.55 -6.83
N VAL A 154 -3.31 -12.18 -5.57
CA VAL A 154 -3.71 -12.99 -4.40
C VAL A 154 -5.23 -13.10 -4.21
N ASP A 155 -6.01 -12.17 -4.74
CA ASP A 155 -7.48 -12.17 -4.70
C ASP A 155 -8.11 -13.29 -5.54
N ARG A 156 -7.39 -13.80 -6.55
CA ARG A 156 -7.80 -14.98 -7.34
C ARG A 156 -7.56 -16.31 -6.61
N GLY A 157 -6.85 -16.28 -5.48
CA GLY A 157 -6.40 -17.48 -4.78
C GLY A 157 -5.15 -18.12 -5.39
N ASP A 158 -4.43 -17.43 -6.29
CA ASP A 158 -3.21 -17.94 -6.91
C ASP A 158 -2.14 -18.21 -5.82
N THR A 159 -1.60 -19.43 -5.79
CA THR A 159 -0.57 -19.88 -4.83
C THR A 159 0.86 -19.57 -5.27
N LEU A 160 1.03 -19.01 -6.47
CA LEU A 160 2.27 -18.51 -7.07
C LEU A 160 2.01 -17.18 -7.80
N PRO A 161 3.03 -16.33 -8.03
CA PRO A 161 2.88 -15.07 -8.77
C PRO A 161 2.76 -15.33 -10.28
N LEU A 162 1.56 -15.69 -10.73
CA LEU A 162 1.29 -16.04 -12.13
C LEU A 162 0.93 -14.82 -12.98
N GLY A 163 1.38 -14.83 -14.24
CA GLY A 163 1.01 -13.84 -15.24
C GLY A 163 1.95 -12.62 -15.30
N LYS A 164 1.47 -11.57 -15.97
CA LYS A 164 2.19 -10.30 -16.10
C LYS A 164 1.93 -9.40 -14.88
N PRO A 165 2.80 -8.41 -14.63
CA PRO A 165 2.49 -7.36 -13.66
C PRO A 165 1.19 -6.64 -14.05
N GLU A 166 0.33 -6.40 -13.07
CA GLU A 166 -0.90 -5.64 -13.23
C GLU A 166 -0.70 -4.23 -12.66
N LEU A 167 -1.12 -3.23 -13.44
CA LEU A 167 -1.15 -1.84 -12.98
C LEU A 167 -2.27 -1.68 -11.97
N MET A 168 -1.94 -1.10 -10.84
CA MET A 168 -2.86 -0.84 -9.75
C MET A 168 -3.13 0.67 -9.64
N MET A 169 -4.38 0.99 -9.42
CA MET A 169 -4.85 2.36 -9.18
C MET A 169 -5.49 2.45 -7.80
N SER A 170 -5.93 3.65 -7.49
CA SER A 170 -6.58 4.01 -6.25
C SER A 170 -8.06 4.37 -6.49
N PHE A 171 -8.83 4.50 -5.42
CA PHE A 171 -10.22 4.93 -5.47
C PHE A 171 -10.32 6.47 -5.43
N THR A 172 -11.28 7.04 -6.15
CA THR A 172 -11.47 8.48 -6.29
C THR A 172 -12.80 9.00 -5.74
N LYS A 173 -13.73 8.09 -5.39
CA LYS A 173 -15.03 8.42 -4.78
C LYS A 173 -15.60 7.26 -3.97
N ASP A 174 -16.54 7.59 -3.07
CA ASP A 174 -17.11 6.65 -2.09
C ASP A 174 -17.75 5.41 -2.73
N GLU A 175 -18.41 5.53 -3.88
CA GLU A 175 -19.15 4.41 -4.49
C GLU A 175 -18.24 3.34 -5.10
N GLN A 176 -16.95 3.64 -5.29
CA GLN A 176 -15.98 2.68 -5.83
C GLN A 176 -15.36 1.82 -4.73
N VAL A 177 -15.34 2.31 -3.50
CA VAL A 177 -14.60 1.68 -2.39
C VAL A 177 -15.31 0.41 -1.92
N PRO A 178 -14.58 -0.70 -1.74
CA PRO A 178 -15.12 -1.92 -1.16
C PRO A 178 -15.28 -1.79 0.37
N TRP A 179 -16.27 -1.00 0.82
CA TRP A 179 -16.44 -0.65 2.24
C TRP A 179 -16.56 -1.85 3.19
N ASP A 180 -17.09 -2.98 2.72
CA ASP A 180 -17.13 -4.21 3.52
C ASP A 180 -15.72 -4.74 3.82
N LYS A 181 -14.78 -4.64 2.87
CA LYS A 181 -13.37 -5.01 3.09
C LYS A 181 -12.67 -4.01 4.00
N VAL A 182 -12.95 -2.72 3.85
CA VAL A 182 -12.42 -1.67 4.75
C VAL A 182 -12.88 -1.92 6.18
N LYS A 183 -14.14 -2.31 6.37
CA LYS A 183 -14.70 -2.65 7.69
C LYS A 183 -14.03 -3.87 8.32
N ASP A 184 -13.76 -4.93 7.53
CA ASP A 184 -12.98 -6.08 8.00
C ASP A 184 -11.56 -5.66 8.44
N ARG A 185 -10.88 -4.85 7.63
CA ARG A 185 -9.58 -4.26 7.96
C ARG A 185 -9.65 -3.48 9.26
N ASP A 186 -10.60 -2.58 9.40
CA ASP A 186 -10.81 -1.76 10.59
C ASP A 186 -10.98 -2.60 11.85
N GLN A 187 -11.73 -3.71 11.78
CA GLN A 187 -11.86 -4.65 12.88
C GLN A 187 -10.51 -5.30 13.26
N ARG A 188 -9.71 -5.72 12.27
CA ARG A 188 -8.38 -6.31 12.51
C ARG A 188 -7.38 -5.34 13.12
N TYR A 189 -7.43 -4.07 12.73
CA TYR A 189 -6.52 -3.02 13.22
C TYR A 189 -7.07 -2.21 14.41
N GLY A 190 -8.33 -2.44 14.80
CA GLY A 190 -9.00 -1.67 15.85
C GLY A 190 -9.26 -0.20 15.49
N VAL A 191 -9.29 0.13 14.20
CA VAL A 191 -9.44 1.49 13.64
C VAL A 191 -10.90 1.76 13.28
N ASP A 192 -11.29 3.04 13.20
CA ASP A 192 -12.57 3.48 12.65
C ASP A 192 -12.32 4.46 11.50
N THR A 193 -12.53 4.01 10.25
CA THR A 193 -12.34 4.82 9.05
C THR A 193 -13.24 6.06 9.02
N SER A 194 -14.46 5.98 9.55
CA SER A 194 -15.36 7.15 9.61
C SER A 194 -14.84 8.20 10.57
N GLN A 195 -14.26 7.78 11.69
CA GLN A 195 -13.57 8.69 12.61
C GLN A 195 -12.33 9.32 11.96
N LYS A 196 -11.51 8.54 11.23
CA LYS A 196 -10.37 9.08 10.46
C LYS A 196 -10.85 10.15 9.46
N ARG A 197 -11.90 9.86 8.70
CA ARG A 197 -12.51 10.81 7.75
C ARG A 197 -12.91 12.12 8.43
N GLU A 198 -13.55 12.03 9.60
CA GLU A 198 -13.96 13.22 10.36
C GLU A 198 -12.75 14.06 10.80
N LYS A 199 -11.71 13.40 11.32
CA LYS A 199 -10.48 14.07 11.78
C LYS A 199 -9.70 14.71 10.63
N ARG A 200 -9.79 14.14 9.42
CA ARG A 200 -9.10 14.61 8.23
C ARG A 200 -9.86 15.67 7.43
N LYS A 201 -11.03 16.14 7.89
CA LYS A 201 -11.75 17.27 7.27
C LYS A 201 -10.92 18.57 7.16
N GLY A 202 -9.91 18.73 8.01
CA GLY A 202 -8.97 19.86 7.94
C GLY A 202 -7.85 19.71 6.92
N ILE A 203 -7.72 18.56 6.25
CA ILE A 203 -6.78 18.36 5.14
C ILE A 203 -7.43 18.92 3.88
N GLU A 204 -6.86 19.99 3.33
CA GLU A 204 -7.32 20.57 2.08
C GLU A 204 -7.11 19.59 0.93
N GLY A 205 -8.11 19.47 0.06
CA GLY A 205 -7.99 18.64 -1.14
C GLY A 205 -7.04 19.28 -2.16
N VAL A 206 -6.34 18.45 -2.92
CA VAL A 206 -5.42 18.91 -3.96
C VAL A 206 -6.08 18.95 -5.33
N LYS A 207 -5.60 19.82 -6.21
CA LYS A 207 -6.00 19.81 -7.61
C LYS A 207 -5.34 18.63 -8.32
N ILE A 208 -6.11 17.59 -8.58
CA ILE A 208 -5.65 16.40 -9.30
C ILE A 208 -5.48 16.74 -10.79
N HIS A 209 -4.38 16.27 -11.38
CA HIS A 209 -4.13 16.39 -12.80
C HIS A 209 -5.07 15.46 -13.58
N GLY A 210 -5.74 15.96 -14.63
CA GLY A 210 -6.72 15.18 -15.41
C GLY A 210 -6.16 14.06 -16.29
N ASP A 211 -4.88 13.67 -16.13
CA ASP A 211 -4.32 12.47 -16.78
C ASP A 211 -4.12 11.33 -15.75
N ALA A 212 -4.17 11.65 -14.45
CA ALA A 212 -4.07 10.65 -13.38
C ALA A 212 -5.39 9.88 -13.24
N ASP A 213 -5.38 8.79 -12.49
CA ASP A 213 -6.59 8.02 -12.15
C ASP A 213 -7.31 7.46 -13.39
N SER A 214 -6.56 7.25 -14.48
CA SER A 214 -7.06 6.99 -15.84
C SER A 214 -8.00 5.77 -15.95
N CYS A 215 -7.94 4.81 -15.03
CA CYS A 215 -8.85 3.66 -15.02
C CYS A 215 -10.33 4.03 -14.77
N TRP A 216 -10.57 5.22 -14.23
CA TRP A 216 -11.90 5.73 -13.93
C TRP A 216 -12.47 6.64 -15.03
N GLU A 217 -11.68 6.95 -16.05
CA GLU A 217 -12.19 7.64 -17.22
C GLU A 217 -13.12 6.72 -18.00
N VAL A 218 -14.34 7.19 -18.24
CA VAL A 218 -15.33 6.46 -19.04
C VAL A 218 -14.80 6.39 -20.48
N LYS A 219 -14.52 5.17 -20.96
CA LYS A 219 -14.30 4.92 -22.38
C LYS A 219 -15.59 5.08 -23.18
#